data_AF-A0A447CXA1-F1
#
_entry.id   AF-A0A447CXA1-F1
#
_cell.length_a   1.000
_cell.length_b   1.000
_cell.length_c   1.000
_cell.angle_alpha   90.00
_cell.angle_beta   90.00
_cell.angle_gamma   90.00
#
_symmetry.space_group_name_H-M   'P 1'
#
loop_
_entity.id
_entity.type
_entity.pdbx_description
1 polymer ?
#
loop_
_entity_poly.entity_id
_entity_poly.type
_entity_poly.pdbx_seq_one_letter_code
_entity_poly.pdbx_strand_id
1 'polypeptide(L)'
;MPATPVRTDDRLPLSPLHHEGDNAASLRPSEPQRRYLLRGLDEPGGKLPLFDADGRAVPRKTVEACVAHGWARPWFDNPLKPDWLVCRLTADGYRALGREPPTR
;
A
#
# COMPACT_ATOMS: atom_id res chain seq x y z
N MET A 1 -51.64 11.91 31.24
CA MET A 1 -51.55 11.34 29.88
C MET A 1 -52.30 12.30 28.97
N PRO A 2 -51.61 13.11 28.16
CA PRO A 2 -51.08 12.64 26.87
C PRO A 2 -49.56 12.80 26.71
N ALA A 3 -49.03 12.10 25.72
CA ALA A 3 -47.62 11.89 25.43
C ALA A 3 -47.08 12.81 24.32
N THR A 4 -45.75 12.98 24.34
CA THR A 4 -44.81 13.36 23.24
C THR A 4 -44.80 14.83 22.75
N PRO A 5 -43.65 15.37 22.24
CA PRO A 5 -42.56 14.67 21.54
C PRO A 5 -41.15 14.78 22.13
N VAL A 6 -40.35 13.79 21.72
CA VAL A 6 -38.91 13.68 21.83
C VAL A 6 -38.21 14.84 21.11
N ARG A 7 -37.24 15.47 21.77
CA ARG A 7 -36.30 16.42 21.15
C ARG A 7 -34.99 15.68 20.92
N THR A 8 -34.70 15.42 19.64
CA THR A 8 -33.40 14.91 19.18
C THR A 8 -32.33 15.94 19.50
N ASP A 9 -31.43 15.63 20.43
CA ASP A 9 -30.23 16.43 20.66
C ASP A 9 -29.06 15.75 19.93
N ASP A 10 -28.78 16.35 18.77
CA ASP A 10 -27.65 16.09 17.90
C ASP A 10 -26.44 16.82 18.50
N ARG A 11 -25.44 16.07 19.00
CA ARG A 11 -23.98 16.36 18.95
C ARG A 11 -23.19 15.69 20.07
N LEU A 12 -22.43 14.66 19.71
CA LEU A 12 -21.12 14.37 20.29
C LEU A 12 -20.24 13.70 19.21
N PRO A 13 -19.28 14.40 18.58
CA PRO A 13 -18.26 13.75 17.78
C PRO A 13 -16.98 13.70 18.59
N LEU A 14 -16.69 12.59 19.26
CA LEU A 14 -15.33 12.32 19.73
C LEU A 14 -15.07 10.82 19.63
N SER A 15 -14.53 10.41 18.48
CA SER A 15 -13.76 9.17 18.36
C SER A 15 -12.36 9.46 18.88
N PRO A 16 -11.87 8.80 19.94
CA PRO A 16 -10.45 8.65 20.21
C PRO A 16 -10.05 7.24 19.72
N LEU A 17 -8.95 6.96 19.03
CA LEU A 17 -7.62 7.55 19.05
C LEU A 17 -7.02 7.29 17.65
N HIS A 18 -6.71 8.34 16.88
CA HIS A 18 -5.66 8.19 15.89
C HIS A 18 -4.36 8.13 16.67
N HIS A 19 -3.77 6.94 16.77
CA HIS A 19 -2.44 6.79 17.35
C HIS A 19 -1.46 7.52 16.43
N GLU A 20 -1.02 8.67 16.93
CA GLU A 20 0.38 8.97 17.22
C GLU A 20 1.41 8.57 16.17
N GLY A 21 2.19 9.59 15.79
CA GLY A 21 3.61 9.44 15.50
C GLY A 21 3.89 8.74 14.16
N ASP A 22 4.99 8.97 13.51
CA ASP A 22 6.17 9.72 13.85
C ASP A 22 6.83 9.95 12.50
N ASN A 23 7.30 11.18 12.28
CA ASN A 23 8.42 11.51 11.43
C ASN A 23 8.79 10.39 10.44
N ALA A 24 7.99 10.24 9.37
CA ALA A 24 8.25 9.29 8.30
C ALA A 24 9.47 9.77 7.53
N ALA A 25 10.64 9.71 8.17
CA ALA A 25 11.91 9.60 7.50
C ALA A 25 11.68 8.48 6.48
N SER A 26 11.51 8.89 5.23
CA SER A 26 10.97 8.04 4.18
C SER A 26 11.88 6.83 4.11
N LEU A 27 11.41 5.69 4.63
CA LEU A 27 12.22 4.49 4.75
C LEU A 27 12.77 4.21 3.36
N ARG A 28 14.10 4.29 3.22
CA ARG A 28 14.72 4.07 1.92
C ARG A 28 14.72 2.57 1.65
N PRO A 29 14.22 2.11 0.50
CA PRO A 29 14.29 0.71 0.15
C PRO A 29 15.75 0.23 0.11
N SER A 30 16.00 -0.97 0.60
CA SER A 30 17.25 -1.68 0.32
C SER A 30 17.40 -1.91 -1.20
N GLU A 31 18.62 -2.19 -1.66
CA GLU A 31 18.87 -2.36 -3.11
C GLU A 31 17.98 -3.43 -3.77
N PRO A 32 17.76 -4.63 -3.19
CA PRO A 32 16.83 -5.61 -3.77
C PRO A 32 15.38 -5.10 -3.85
N GLN A 33 14.91 -4.40 -2.81
CA GLN A 33 13.56 -3.82 -2.78
C GLN A 33 13.44 -2.71 -3.81
N ARG A 34 14.43 -1.81 -3.89
CA ARG A 34 14.50 -0.73 -4.87
C ARG A 34 14.45 -1.28 -6.29
N ARG A 35 15.28 -2.27 -6.63
CA ARG A 35 15.28 -2.89 -7.97
C ARG A 35 13.94 -3.51 -8.31
N TYR A 36 13.31 -4.18 -7.35
CA TYR A 36 11.98 -4.74 -7.54
C TYR A 36 10.93 -3.64 -7.82
N LEU A 37 10.88 -2.60 -6.99
CA LEU A 37 9.92 -1.49 -7.14
C LEU A 37 10.12 -0.72 -8.46
N LEU A 38 11.38 -0.51 -8.88
CA LEU A 38 11.70 0.17 -10.15
C LEU A 38 11.06 -0.53 -11.36
N ARG A 39 10.88 -1.86 -11.32
CA ARG A 39 10.23 -2.60 -12.41
C ARG A 39 8.79 -2.18 -12.65
N GLY A 40 8.12 -1.62 -11.65
CA GLY A 40 6.74 -1.15 -11.79
C GLY A 40 6.61 0.21 -12.46
N LEU A 41 7.70 0.98 -12.61
CA LEU A 41 7.61 2.34 -13.16
C LEU A 41 7.23 2.38 -14.64
N ASP A 42 7.65 1.36 -15.40
CA ASP A 42 7.43 1.28 -16.86
C ASP A 42 6.21 0.41 -17.22
N GLU A 43 5.54 -0.16 -16.21
CA GLU A 43 4.45 -1.11 -16.41
C GLU A 43 3.09 -0.42 -16.21
N PRO A 44 2.09 -0.70 -17.06
CA PRO A 44 0.75 -0.14 -16.92
C PRO A 44 0.18 -0.37 -15.52
N GLY A 45 -0.26 0.72 -14.87
CA GLY A 45 -0.83 0.68 -13.52
C GLY A 45 0.15 0.28 -12.42
N GLY A 46 1.46 0.35 -12.67
CA GLY A 46 2.48 0.07 -11.66
C GLY A 46 2.73 -1.41 -11.42
N LYS A 47 2.45 -2.29 -12.39
CA LYS A 47 2.51 -3.76 -12.19
C LYS A 47 3.91 -4.22 -11.86
N LEU A 48 4.05 -5.01 -10.80
CA LEU A 48 5.33 -5.55 -10.40
C LEU A 48 5.49 -6.99 -10.92
N PRO A 49 6.45 -7.24 -11.83
CA PRO A 49 6.68 -8.58 -12.37
C PRO A 49 7.28 -9.52 -11.34
N LEU A 50 6.99 -10.82 -11.45
CA LEU A 50 7.55 -11.86 -10.58
C LEU A 50 9.01 -12.20 -10.90
N PHE A 51 9.51 -11.72 -12.04
CA PHE A 51 10.87 -11.97 -12.52
C PHE A 51 11.61 -10.65 -12.67
N ASP A 52 12.91 -10.67 -12.39
CA ASP A 52 13.82 -9.55 -12.60
C ASP A 52 14.19 -9.37 -14.08
N ALA A 53 15.06 -8.40 -14.37
CA ALA A 53 15.46 -8.06 -15.73
C ALA A 53 16.22 -9.20 -16.44
N ASP A 54 16.84 -10.11 -15.69
CA ASP A 54 17.56 -11.27 -16.23
C ASP A 54 16.66 -12.52 -16.31
N GLY A 55 15.37 -12.39 -15.98
CA GLY A 55 14.42 -13.50 -15.96
C GLY A 55 14.50 -14.40 -14.72
N ARG A 56 15.22 -13.98 -13.66
CA ARG A 56 15.25 -14.74 -12.40
C ARG A 56 14.06 -14.37 -11.53
N ALA A 57 13.54 -15.34 -10.79
CA ALA A 57 12.43 -15.07 -9.86
C ALA A 57 12.86 -14.07 -8.78
N VAL A 58 12.04 -13.05 -8.55
CA VAL A 58 12.22 -12.12 -7.44
C VAL A 58 12.04 -12.90 -6.13
N PRO A 59 12.97 -12.81 -5.17
CA PRO A 59 12.84 -13.53 -3.91
C PRO A 59 11.54 -13.14 -3.20
N ARG A 60 10.77 -14.14 -2.75
CA ARG A 60 9.49 -13.94 -2.05
C ARG A 60 9.59 -12.94 -0.88
N LYS A 61 10.65 -13.06 -0.07
CA LYS A 61 10.94 -12.14 1.04
C LYS A 61 11.04 -10.68 0.62
N THR A 62 11.52 -10.40 -0.59
CA THR A 62 11.60 -9.03 -1.13
C THR A 62 10.20 -8.48 -1.41
N VAL A 63 9.35 -9.31 -2.03
CA VAL A 63 7.96 -8.95 -2.32
C VAL A 63 7.19 -8.72 -1.02
N GLU A 64 7.26 -9.67 -0.09
CA GLU A 64 6.60 -9.59 1.23
C GLU A 64 7.06 -8.36 2.01
N ALA A 65 8.36 -8.04 2.01
CA ALA A 65 8.87 -6.84 2.67
C ALA A 65 8.36 -5.55 2.02
N CYS A 66 8.32 -5.46 0.68
CA CYS A 66 7.75 -4.30 -0.01
C CYS A 66 6.25 -4.12 0.27
N VAL A 67 5.51 -5.22 0.42
CA VAL A 67 4.10 -5.18 0.83
C VAL A 67 3.95 -4.74 2.29
N ALA A 68 4.78 -5.28 3.19
CA ALA A 68 4.76 -4.90 4.60
C ALA A 68 5.10 -3.42 4.83
N HIS A 69 5.99 -2.83 4.01
CA HIS A 69 6.27 -1.39 4.03
C HIS A 69 5.20 -0.53 3.36
N GLY A 70 4.16 -1.13 2.77
CA GLY A 70 3.11 -0.41 2.05
C GLY A 70 3.54 0.13 0.68
N TRP A 71 4.74 -0.18 0.18
CA TRP A 71 5.23 0.25 -1.14
C TRP A 71 4.61 -0.54 -2.30
N ALA A 72 4.20 -1.76 -2.00
CA ALA A 72 3.51 -2.64 -2.93
C ALA A 72 2.21 -3.14 -2.30
N ARG A 73 1.25 -3.51 -3.14
CA ARG A 73 0.04 -4.22 -2.71
C ARG A 73 -0.35 -5.30 -3.71
N PRO A 74 -1.07 -6.36 -3.30
CA PRO A 74 -1.61 -7.33 -4.25
C PRO A 74 -2.33 -6.66 -5.42
N TRP A 75 -2.12 -7.19 -6.62
CA TRP A 75 -2.76 -6.67 -7.84
C TRP A 75 -4.27 -6.94 -7.79
N PHE A 76 -4.66 -8.12 -7.30
CA PHE A 76 -6.03 -8.50 -6.97
C PHE A 76 -6.06 -9.18 -5.60
N ASP A 77 -7.06 -8.88 -4.79
CA ASP A 77 -7.38 -9.67 -3.60
C ASP A 77 -8.09 -10.94 -4.08
N ASN A 78 -7.40 -12.07 -4.06
CA ASN A 78 -7.94 -13.36 -4.48
C ASN A 78 -8.14 -14.28 -3.26
N PRO A 79 -9.38 -14.49 -2.79
CA PRO A 79 -9.66 -15.38 -1.67
C PRO A 79 -9.20 -16.82 -1.89
N LEU A 80 -9.07 -17.25 -3.15
CA LEU A 80 -8.62 -18.61 -3.51
C LEU A 80 -7.09 -18.76 -3.48
N LYS A 81 -6.36 -17.64 -3.53
CA LYS A 81 -4.89 -17.64 -3.52
C LYS A 81 -4.39 -16.50 -2.64
N PRO A 82 -4.46 -16.66 -1.31
CA PRO A 82 -4.03 -15.63 -0.37
C PRO A 82 -2.53 -15.30 -0.51
N ASP A 83 -1.72 -16.27 -0.95
CA ASP A 83 -0.28 -16.10 -1.17
C ASP A 83 0.07 -15.53 -2.56
N TRP A 84 -0.86 -14.82 -3.22
CA TRP A 84 -0.60 -14.30 -4.57
C TRP A 84 0.38 -13.12 -4.54
N LEU A 85 1.59 -13.36 -5.04
CA LEU A 85 2.70 -12.39 -5.06
C LEU A 85 2.68 -11.41 -6.25
N VAL A 86 1.67 -11.45 -7.11
CA VAL A 86 1.58 -10.45 -8.20
C VAL A 86 1.07 -9.16 -7.57
N CYS A 87 1.96 -8.18 -7.47
CA CYS A 87 1.71 -6.91 -6.80
C CYS A 87 1.71 -5.73 -7.77
N ARG A 88 1.39 -4.56 -7.25
CA ARG A 88 1.52 -3.27 -7.90
C ARG A 88 2.08 -2.21 -6.98
N LEU A 89 2.70 -1.18 -7.55
CA LEU A 89 3.12 0.01 -6.83
C LEU A 89 1.93 0.74 -6.20
N THR A 90 2.12 1.16 -4.95
CA THR A 90 1.27 2.14 -4.27
C THR A 90 1.82 3.54 -4.46
N ALA A 91 1.08 4.57 -4.03
CA ALA A 91 1.58 5.94 -4.01
C ALA A 91 2.89 6.06 -3.20
N ASP A 92 2.97 5.38 -2.06
CA ASP A 92 4.16 5.35 -1.22
C ASP A 92 5.31 4.61 -1.88
N GLY A 93 5.03 3.58 -2.69
CA GLY A 93 6.04 2.91 -3.51
C GLY A 93 6.69 3.84 -4.55
N TYR A 94 5.90 4.66 -5.24
CA TYR A 94 6.44 5.70 -6.13
C TYR A 94 7.27 6.71 -5.35
N ARG A 95 6.76 7.18 -4.20
CA ARG A 95 7.45 8.17 -3.35
C ARG A 95 8.76 7.63 -2.78
N ALA A 96 8.81 6.36 -2.40
CA ALA A 96 10.02 5.67 -1.93
C ALA A 96 11.12 5.59 -3.00
N LEU A 97 10.74 5.64 -4.29
CA LEU A 97 11.65 5.74 -5.43
C LEU A 97 12.00 7.19 -5.82
N GLY A 98 11.45 8.19 -5.12
CA GLY A 98 11.55 9.60 -5.49
C GLY A 98 10.82 9.89 -6.80
N ARG A 99 9.64 9.32 -6.98
CA ARG A 99 8.73 9.55 -8.12
C ARG A 99 7.38 10.02 -7.60
N GLU A 100 6.72 10.87 -8.37
CA GLU A 100 5.31 11.17 -8.12
C GLU A 100 4.45 10.03 -8.68
N PRO A 101 3.47 9.51 -7.92
CA PRO A 101 2.49 8.56 -8.46
C PRO A 101 1.71 9.14 -9.64
N PRO A 102 1.35 8.30 -10.63
CA PRO A 102 0.53 8.73 -11.75
C PRO A 102 -0.84 9.21 -11.25
N THR A 103 -1.29 10.34 -11.79
CA THR A 103 -2.66 10.83 -11.59
C THR A 103 -3.59 9.91 -12.37
N ARG A 104 -4.60 9.39 -11.69
CA ARG A 104 -5.51 8.37 -12.22
C ARG A 104 -6.40 8.91 -13.33
#